data_AF-A0AAV4XE74-F1
#
_entry.id   AF-A0AAV4XE74-F1
#
_cell.length_a   1.000
_cell.length_b   1.000
_cell.length_c   1.000
_cell.angle_alpha   90.00
_cell.angle_beta   90.00
_cell.angle_gamma   90.00
#
_symmetry.space_group_name_H-M   'P 1'
#
loop_
_entity.id
_entity.type
_entity.pdbx_description
1 polymer ?
#
loop_
_entity_poly.entity_id
_entity_poly.type
_entity_poly.pdbx_seq_one_letter_code
_entity_poly.pdbx_strand_id
1 'polypeptide(L)'
;MKKQNVRTLSLIVCTFTYLLVGAAIFDALESDNENRQKEDLQYVENLLMTKYNISQEDYRIWTTIVIKSVPHKSGIQWKFAGAFYFATTVLTTIGYGHSTPATWGGKTFCMFYALAGIPLGLVMFQSIGERLNTFVAYLLKHGKRCLKMKNTEVSETNLICLVSILSTVVMTTGAAAFSKYERWDYFDAFYYCFITLTTIGFGDYVALQKRKCSSEQT
;
A
#
# COMPACT_ATOMS: atom_id res chain seq x y z
N MET A 1 12.12 37.62 12.98
CA MET A 1 12.65 36.33 12.49
C MET A 1 12.79 36.37 10.98
N LYS A 2 13.81 35.73 10.38
CA LYS A 2 13.94 35.63 8.91
C LYS A 2 12.74 34.87 8.32
N LYS A 3 12.26 35.27 7.13
CA LYS A 3 11.11 34.64 6.45
C LYS A 3 11.25 33.11 6.29
N GLN A 4 12.48 32.63 6.07
CA GLN A 4 12.80 31.21 5.99
C GLN A 4 12.55 30.49 7.32
N ASN A 5 13.01 31.06 8.44
CA ASN A 5 12.81 30.48 9.77
C ASN A 5 11.33 30.45 10.16
N VAL A 6 10.58 31.50 9.82
CA VAL A 6 9.12 31.54 10.03
C VAL A 6 8.45 30.43 9.22
N ARG A 7 8.77 30.30 7.92
CA ARG A 7 8.21 29.24 7.08
C ARG A 7 8.51 27.84 7.62
N THR A 8 9.76 27.58 8.01
CA THR A 8 10.15 26.28 8.58
C THR A 8 9.41 26.00 9.88
N LEU A 9 9.34 26.97 10.79
CA LEU A 9 8.62 26.82 12.05
C LEU A 9 7.11 26.58 11.82
N SER A 10 6.50 27.33 10.91
CA SER A 10 5.10 27.13 10.52
C SER A 10 4.86 25.72 9.97
N LEU A 11 5.74 25.20 9.10
CA LEU A 11 5.61 23.83 8.58
C LEU A 11 5.73 22.78 9.69
N ILE A 12 6.66 22.95 10.63
CA ILE A 12 6.80 22.04 11.78
C ILE A 12 5.53 22.03 12.63
N VAL A 13 5.00 23.21 12.96
CA VAL A 13 3.77 23.33 13.75
C VAL A 13 2.58 22.72 13.00
N CYS A 14 2.42 22.99 11.70
CA CYS A 14 1.37 22.41 10.88
C CYS A 14 1.46 20.88 10.82
N THR A 15 2.65 20.30 10.59
CA THR A 15 2.81 18.84 10.54
C THR A 15 2.52 18.21 11.90
N PHE A 16 3.00 18.80 13.00
CA PHE A 16 2.75 18.27 14.33
C PHE A 16 1.26 18.32 14.70
N THR A 17 0.59 19.43 14.41
CA THR A 17 -0.87 19.55 14.61
C THR A 17 -1.66 18.58 13.74
N TYR A 18 -1.25 18.36 12.47
CA TYR A 18 -1.84 17.35 11.60
C TYR A 18 -1.72 15.93 12.18
N LEU A 19 -0.57 15.58 12.74
CA LEU A 19 -0.37 14.28 13.41
C LEU A 19 -1.25 14.14 14.67
N LEU A 20 -1.37 15.19 15.48
CA LEU A 20 -2.24 15.16 16.67
C LEU A 20 -3.72 14.99 16.31
N VAL A 21 -4.19 15.72 15.29
CA VAL A 21 -5.57 15.57 14.79
C VAL A 21 -5.79 14.17 14.23
N GLY A 22 -4.85 13.65 13.44
CA GLY A 22 -4.90 12.29 12.93
C GLY A 22 -4.97 11.25 14.05
N ALA A 23 -4.10 11.37 15.05
CA ALA A 23 -4.08 10.47 16.22
C ALA A 23 -5.42 10.48 16.97
N ALA A 24 -6.00 11.65 17.21
CA ALA A 24 -7.29 11.77 17.88
C ALA A 24 -8.43 11.14 17.07
N ILE A 25 -8.42 11.31 15.74
CA ILE A 25 -9.44 10.71 14.86
C ILE A 25 -9.30 9.19 14.82
N PHE A 26 -8.07 8.66 14.65
CA PHE A 26 -7.86 7.21 14.62
C PHE A 26 -8.20 6.55 15.97
N ASP A 27 -7.85 7.18 17.09
CA ASP A 27 -8.26 6.71 18.43
C ASP A 27 -9.80 6.66 18.54
N ALA A 28 -10.49 7.73 18.12
CA ALA A 28 -11.94 7.78 18.18
C ALA A 28 -12.65 6.76 17.25
N LEU A 29 -12.02 6.37 16.15
CA LEU A 29 -12.60 5.44 15.17
C LEU A 29 -12.26 3.97 15.46
N GLU A 30 -11.04 3.67 15.92
CA GLU A 30 -10.52 2.30 15.99
C GLU A 30 -10.42 1.74 17.42
N SER A 31 -10.29 2.56 18.46
CA SER A 31 -10.00 2.06 19.82
C SER A 31 -11.12 1.20 20.40
N ASP A 32 -12.38 1.59 20.20
CA ASP A 32 -13.53 0.77 20.64
C ASP A 32 -13.64 -0.53 19.83
N ASN A 33 -13.33 -0.48 18.54
CA ASN A 33 -13.37 -1.63 17.64
C ASN A 33 -12.27 -2.65 18.00
N GLU A 34 -11.05 -2.19 18.29
CA GLU A 34 -9.93 -3.04 18.74
C GLU A 34 -10.26 -3.74 20.06
N ASN A 35 -10.83 -3.01 21.03
CA ASN A 35 -11.22 -3.59 22.32
C ASN A 35 -12.27 -4.68 22.16
N ARG A 36 -13.31 -4.45 21.32
CA ARG A 36 -14.33 -5.47 21.03
C ARG A 36 -13.74 -6.70 20.35
N GLN A 37 -12.89 -6.52 19.33
CA GLN A 37 -12.24 -7.64 18.66
C GLN A 37 -11.37 -8.46 19.62
N LYS A 38 -10.67 -7.80 20.54
CA LYS A 38 -9.88 -8.46 21.57
C LYS A 38 -10.75 -9.25 22.54
N GLU A 39 -11.87 -8.70 22.99
CA GLU A 39 -12.84 -9.39 23.85
C GLU A 39 -13.44 -10.61 23.16
N ASP A 40 -13.86 -10.48 21.90
CA ASP A 40 -14.39 -11.58 21.08
C ASP A 40 -13.36 -12.70 20.89
N LEU A 41 -12.10 -12.35 20.60
CA LEU A 41 -11.02 -13.31 20.46
C LEU A 41 -10.75 -14.04 21.78
N GLN A 42 -10.70 -13.33 22.91
CA GLN A 42 -10.52 -13.94 24.23
C GLN A 42 -11.69 -14.85 24.61
N TYR A 43 -12.92 -14.47 24.26
CA TYR A 43 -14.09 -15.30 24.46
C TYR A 43 -14.01 -16.61 23.67
N VAL A 44 -13.69 -16.54 22.37
CA VAL A 44 -13.53 -17.73 21.51
C VAL A 44 -12.36 -18.60 21.98
N GLU A 45 -11.23 -18.00 22.37
CA GLU A 45 -10.08 -18.70 22.94
C GLU A 45 -10.48 -19.53 24.16
N ASN A 46 -11.13 -18.90 25.15
CA ASN A 46 -11.57 -19.58 26.38
C ASN A 46 -12.60 -20.67 26.09
N LEU A 47 -13.54 -20.43 25.16
CA LEU A 47 -14.52 -21.40 24.74
C LEU A 47 -13.85 -22.64 24.12
N LEU A 48 -12.86 -22.45 23.25
CA LEU A 48 -12.14 -23.55 22.61
C LEU A 48 -11.26 -24.31 23.61
N MET A 49 -10.53 -23.62 24.48
CA MET A 49 -9.72 -24.26 25.51
C MET A 49 -10.56 -25.12 26.45
N THR A 50 -11.73 -24.63 26.87
CA THR A 50 -12.66 -25.38 27.72
C THR A 50 -13.30 -26.56 26.97
N LYS A 51 -13.77 -26.33 25.75
CA LYS A 51 -14.45 -27.35 24.93
C LYS A 51 -13.55 -28.54 24.59
N TYR A 52 -12.27 -28.29 24.34
CA TYR A 52 -11.30 -29.31 23.93
C TYR A 52 -10.30 -29.66 25.03
N ASN A 53 -10.48 -29.13 26.25
CA ASN A 53 -9.59 -29.36 27.40
C ASN A 53 -8.10 -29.10 27.09
N ILE A 54 -7.83 -27.98 26.40
CA ILE A 54 -6.48 -27.58 25.99
C ILE A 54 -5.84 -26.76 27.11
N SER A 55 -4.59 -27.08 27.48
CA SER A 55 -3.84 -26.30 28.46
C SER A 55 -3.39 -24.95 27.88
N GLN A 56 -3.16 -23.95 28.75
CA GLN A 56 -2.70 -22.64 28.30
C GLN A 56 -1.37 -22.72 27.53
N GLU A 57 -0.48 -23.64 27.92
CA GLU A 57 0.82 -23.80 27.26
C GLU A 57 0.68 -24.45 25.88
N ASP A 58 -0.16 -25.48 25.76
CA ASP A 58 -0.44 -26.11 24.47
C ASP A 58 -1.10 -25.13 23.50
N TYR A 59 -2.01 -24.29 23.99
CA TYR A 59 -2.63 -23.24 23.17
C TYR A 59 -1.60 -22.21 22.69
N ARG A 60 -0.63 -21.82 23.53
CA ARG A 60 0.46 -20.90 23.12
C ARG A 60 1.36 -21.53 22.06
N ILE A 61 1.72 -22.79 22.20
CA ILE A 61 2.50 -23.53 21.20
C ILE A 61 1.71 -23.59 19.89
N TRP A 62 0.43 -23.95 19.96
CA TRP A 62 -0.44 -24.06 18.81
C TRP A 62 -0.57 -22.73 18.06
N THR A 63 -0.87 -21.64 18.77
CA THR A 63 -0.97 -20.28 18.20
C THR A 63 0.37 -19.84 17.60
N THR A 64 1.50 -20.16 18.23
CA THR A 64 2.83 -19.86 17.69
C THR A 64 3.08 -20.57 16.36
N ILE A 65 2.69 -21.85 16.26
CA ILE A 65 2.80 -22.64 15.03
C ILE A 65 1.90 -22.03 13.95
N VAL A 66 0.65 -21.70 14.30
CA VAL A 66 -0.30 -21.08 13.36
C VAL A 66 0.27 -19.77 12.81
N ILE A 67 0.69 -18.84 13.68
CA ILE A 67 1.26 -17.54 13.25
C ILE A 67 2.49 -17.73 12.36
N LYS A 68 3.43 -18.61 12.72
CA LYS A 68 4.62 -18.89 11.91
C LYS A 68 4.30 -19.58 10.58
N SER A 69 3.18 -20.31 10.50
CA SER A 69 2.73 -20.96 9.27
C SER A 69 2.07 -20.00 8.27
N VAL A 70 1.49 -18.87 8.73
CA VAL A 70 0.73 -17.93 7.88
C VAL A 70 1.50 -17.50 6.62
N PRO A 71 2.77 -17.04 6.69
CA PRO A 71 3.51 -16.63 5.49
C PRO A 71 3.73 -17.75 4.48
N HIS A 72 3.71 -19.01 4.93
CA HIS A 72 3.90 -20.19 4.09
C HIS A 72 2.60 -20.64 3.41
N LYS A 73 1.43 -20.18 3.90
CA LYS A 73 0.11 -20.52 3.32
C LYS A 73 -0.13 -19.85 1.97
N SER A 74 0.52 -18.71 1.69
CA SER A 74 0.40 -18.00 0.41
C SER A 74 1.24 -18.64 -0.72
N GLY A 75 1.85 -19.81 -0.49
CA GLY A 75 2.64 -20.54 -1.49
C GLY A 75 4.11 -20.13 -1.57
N ILE A 76 4.79 -20.55 -2.65
CA ILE A 76 6.23 -20.31 -2.83
C ILE A 76 6.48 -18.85 -3.23
N GLN A 77 6.83 -18.01 -2.26
CA GLN A 77 7.11 -16.58 -2.46
C GLN A 77 8.47 -16.30 -3.13
N TRP A 78 9.47 -17.19 -2.96
CA TRP A 78 10.86 -16.94 -3.41
C TRP A 78 11.24 -17.65 -4.72
N LYS A 79 10.30 -17.72 -5.67
CA LYS A 79 10.60 -18.00 -7.09
C LYS A 79 10.82 -16.67 -7.83
N PHE A 80 11.36 -16.71 -9.05
CA PHE A 80 11.72 -15.50 -9.80
C PHE A 80 10.61 -14.42 -9.84
N ALA A 81 9.35 -14.81 -10.09
CA ALA A 81 8.23 -13.87 -10.12
C ALA A 81 7.99 -13.16 -8.77
N GLY A 82 8.01 -13.92 -7.66
CA GLY A 82 7.83 -13.34 -6.32
C GLY A 82 9.07 -12.55 -5.85
N ALA A 83 10.28 -12.99 -6.22
CA ALA A 83 11.51 -12.23 -5.98
C ALA A 83 11.54 -10.91 -6.77
N PHE A 84 11.03 -10.91 -8.01
CA PHE A 84 10.89 -9.69 -8.82
C PHE A 84 9.84 -8.73 -8.24
N TYR A 85 8.70 -9.28 -7.77
CA TYR A 85 7.69 -8.50 -7.04
C TYR A 85 8.28 -7.87 -5.77
N PHE A 86 8.97 -8.65 -4.95
CA PHE A 86 9.69 -8.16 -3.77
C PHE A 86 10.68 -7.03 -4.14
N ALA A 87 11.54 -7.25 -5.14
CA ALA A 87 12.50 -6.24 -5.60
C ALA A 87 11.80 -4.94 -6.04
N THR A 88 10.65 -5.04 -6.71
CA THR A 88 9.82 -3.89 -7.10
C THR A 88 9.31 -3.15 -5.86
N THR A 89 8.81 -3.86 -4.84
CA THR A 89 8.30 -3.24 -3.61
C THR A 89 9.39 -2.53 -2.80
N VAL A 90 10.64 -3.02 -2.85
CA VAL A 90 11.80 -2.35 -2.23
C VAL A 90 12.18 -1.12 -3.03
N LEU A 91 12.27 -1.23 -4.36
CA LEU A 91 12.63 -0.13 -5.27
C LEU A 91 11.65 1.04 -5.18
N THR A 92 10.36 0.72 -5.10
CA THR A 92 9.24 1.69 -5.05
C THR A 92 8.93 2.17 -3.64
N THR A 93 9.63 1.66 -2.62
CA THR A 93 9.38 1.97 -1.20
C THR A 93 7.98 1.60 -0.68
N ILE A 94 7.22 0.76 -1.40
CA ILE A 94 5.90 0.28 -0.95
C ILE A 94 6.04 -0.67 0.24
N GLY A 95 6.88 -1.71 0.11
CA GLY A 95 7.27 -2.56 1.23
C GLY A 95 6.16 -3.27 2.02
N TYR A 96 5.18 -3.92 1.38
CA TYR A 96 4.05 -4.63 2.03
C TYR A 96 4.37 -5.60 3.19
N GLY A 97 5.61 -6.08 3.34
CA GLY A 97 5.97 -6.98 4.45
C GLY A 97 5.47 -8.43 4.35
N HIS A 98 4.57 -8.77 3.42
CA HIS A 98 4.10 -10.16 3.20
C HIS A 98 5.23 -11.16 2.87
N SER A 99 6.33 -10.68 2.29
CA SER A 99 7.57 -11.44 2.04
C SER A 99 8.77 -10.60 2.47
N THR A 100 9.60 -11.14 3.38
CA THR A 100 10.80 -10.46 3.86
C THR A 100 12.01 -11.40 3.87
N PRO A 101 13.25 -10.90 3.67
CA PRO A 101 14.43 -11.75 3.74
C PRO A 101 14.63 -12.31 5.16
N ALA A 102 14.54 -13.63 5.31
CA ALA A 102 14.76 -14.29 6.60
C ALA A 102 16.25 -14.52 6.90
N THR A 103 17.09 -14.69 5.88
CA THR A 103 18.51 -14.99 6.02
C THR A 103 19.34 -13.73 6.25
N TRP A 104 20.45 -13.88 6.98
CA TRP A 104 21.40 -12.78 7.18
C TRP A 104 21.92 -12.21 5.85
N GLY A 105 22.30 -13.07 4.90
CA GLY A 105 22.74 -12.65 3.57
C GLY A 105 21.66 -11.90 2.79
N GLY A 106 20.41 -12.36 2.84
CA GLY A 106 19.29 -11.68 2.17
C GLY A 106 18.99 -10.30 2.76
N LYS A 107 19.07 -10.15 4.08
CA LYS A 107 18.91 -8.85 4.75
C LYS A 107 20.00 -7.87 4.37
N THR A 108 21.26 -8.31 4.42
CA THR A 108 22.41 -7.49 4.02
C THR A 108 22.31 -7.06 2.56
N PHE A 109 21.99 -7.98 1.65
CA PHE A 109 21.77 -7.65 0.24
C PHE A 109 20.63 -6.63 0.06
N CYS A 110 19.51 -6.82 0.76
CA CYS A 110 18.37 -5.90 0.70
C CYS A 110 18.75 -4.47 1.12
N MET A 111 19.59 -4.30 2.15
CA MET A 111 20.06 -2.98 2.59
C MET A 111 20.86 -2.26 1.49
N PHE A 112 21.83 -2.95 0.88
CA PHE A 112 22.63 -2.38 -0.22
C PHE A 112 21.81 -2.17 -1.49
N TYR A 113 20.89 -3.09 -1.80
CA TYR A 113 19.97 -2.97 -2.93
C TYR A 113 19.06 -1.75 -2.79
N ALA A 114 18.48 -1.51 -1.60
CA ALA A 114 17.65 -0.35 -1.33
C ALA A 114 18.44 0.96 -1.40
N LEU A 115 19.68 0.99 -0.87
CA LEU A 115 20.55 2.17 -0.86
C LEU A 115 20.80 2.72 -2.27
N ALA A 116 21.09 1.85 -3.25
CA ALA A 116 21.30 2.25 -4.63
C ALA A 116 19.98 2.33 -5.43
N GLY A 117 19.05 1.42 -5.15
CA GLY A 117 17.79 1.27 -5.88
C GLY A 117 16.85 2.46 -5.68
N ILE A 118 16.61 2.90 -4.44
CA ILE A 118 15.63 3.96 -4.16
C ILE A 118 15.99 5.27 -4.90
N PRO A 119 17.23 5.80 -4.84
CA PRO A 119 17.60 6.99 -5.61
C PRO A 119 17.43 6.80 -7.13
N LEU A 120 17.84 5.65 -7.66
CA LEU A 120 17.69 5.33 -9.09
C LEU A 120 16.22 5.28 -9.50
N GLY A 121 15.38 4.64 -8.68
CA GLY A 121 13.94 4.54 -8.86
C GLY A 121 13.26 5.90 -8.85
N LEU A 122 13.60 6.77 -7.89
CA LEU A 122 13.07 8.14 -7.80
C LEU A 122 13.40 8.96 -9.05
N VAL A 123 14.66 8.93 -9.52
CA VAL A 123 15.07 9.63 -10.76
C VAL A 123 14.33 9.08 -11.97
N MET A 124 14.17 7.76 -12.06
CA MET A 124 13.40 7.11 -13.12
C MET A 124 11.93 7.56 -13.10
N PHE A 125 11.25 7.51 -11.96
CA PHE A 125 9.85 7.93 -11.83
C PHE A 125 9.67 9.41 -12.13
N GLN A 126 10.59 10.28 -11.68
CA GLN A 126 10.56 11.70 -12.01
C GLN A 126 10.70 11.93 -13.52
N SER A 127 11.65 11.24 -14.18
CA SER A 127 11.89 11.36 -15.62
C SER A 127 10.69 10.88 -16.45
N ILE A 128 10.07 9.77 -16.04
CA ILE A 128 8.85 9.25 -16.66
C ILE A 128 7.69 10.23 -16.44
N GLY A 129 7.54 10.76 -15.22
CA GLY A 129 6.51 11.73 -14.87
C GLY A 129 6.57 13.00 -15.71
N GLU A 130 7.77 13.56 -15.92
CA GLU A 130 7.98 14.74 -16.76
C GLU A 130 7.60 14.49 -18.23
N ARG A 131 7.98 13.32 -18.77
CA ARG A 131 7.61 12.91 -20.13
C ARG A 131 6.11 12.71 -20.28
N LEU A 132 5.46 12.07 -19.30
CA LEU A 132 4.00 11.92 -19.28
C LEU A 132 3.30 13.27 -19.22
N ASN A 133 3.79 14.19 -18.39
CA ASN A 133 3.23 15.53 -18.26
C ASN A 133 3.31 16.31 -19.58
N THR A 134 4.45 16.23 -20.26
CA THR A 134 4.67 16.83 -21.59
C THR A 134 3.74 16.20 -22.63
N PHE A 135 3.57 14.87 -22.59
CA PHE A 135 2.67 14.14 -23.48
C PHE A 135 1.20 14.53 -23.27
N VAL A 136 0.74 14.62 -22.01
CA VAL A 136 -0.61 15.08 -21.68
C VAL A 136 -0.84 16.52 -22.13
N ALA A 137 0.13 17.42 -21.91
CA ALA A 137 0.06 18.80 -22.39
C ALA A 137 -0.03 18.87 -23.93
N TYR A 138 0.73 18.03 -24.63
CA TYR A 138 0.65 17.90 -26.08
C TYR A 138 -0.74 17.42 -26.54
N LEU A 139 -1.28 16.37 -25.93
CA LEU A 139 -2.62 15.86 -26.24
C LEU A 139 -3.70 16.90 -25.98
N LEU A 140 -3.62 17.62 -24.86
CA LEU A 140 -4.58 18.67 -24.54
C LEU A 140 -4.53 19.80 -25.56
N LYS A 141 -3.33 20.23 -25.95
CA LYS A 141 -3.15 21.26 -26.99
C LYS A 141 -3.70 20.79 -28.33
N HIS A 142 -3.48 19.53 -28.68
CA HIS A 142 -4.04 18.93 -29.90
C HIS A 142 -5.57 18.89 -29.85
N GLY A 143 -6.16 18.42 -28.75
CA GLY A 143 -7.61 18.40 -28.54
C GLY A 143 -8.26 19.78 -28.60
N LYS A 144 -7.66 20.79 -27.95
CA LYS A 144 -8.14 22.19 -28.03
C LYS A 144 -8.11 22.75 -29.45
N ARG A 145 -7.10 22.38 -30.25
CA ARG A 145 -7.01 22.75 -31.68
C ARG A 145 -8.09 22.06 -32.51
N CYS A 146 -8.33 20.76 -32.31
CA CYS A 146 -9.42 20.04 -32.97
C CYS A 146 -10.79 20.65 -32.66
N LEU A 147 -11.00 21.09 -31.42
CA LEU A 147 -12.22 21.76 -30.96
C LEU A 147 -12.31 23.25 -31.34
N LYS A 148 -11.37 23.78 -32.15
CA LYS A 148 -11.30 25.19 -32.60
C LYS A 148 -11.44 26.22 -31.47
N MET A 149 -10.90 25.92 -30.29
CA MET A 149 -10.94 26.85 -29.16
C MET A 149 -10.02 28.06 -29.41
N LYS A 150 -10.52 29.28 -29.13
CA LYS A 150 -9.75 30.52 -29.31
C LYS A 150 -8.50 30.60 -28.42
N ASN A 151 -8.51 29.96 -27.25
CA ASN A 151 -7.37 29.91 -26.35
C ASN A 151 -6.80 28.48 -26.29
N THR A 152 -5.63 28.27 -26.90
CA THR A 152 -4.93 26.97 -26.95
C THR A 152 -3.81 26.85 -25.93
N GLU A 153 -3.63 27.84 -25.06
CA GLU A 153 -2.63 27.76 -23.99
C GLU A 153 -3.03 26.72 -22.94
N VAL A 154 -2.03 25.95 -22.51
CA VAL A 154 -2.17 24.94 -21.47
C VAL A 154 -1.66 25.55 -20.18
N SER A 155 -2.59 26.06 -19.36
CA SER A 155 -2.27 26.53 -18.01
C SER A 155 -1.85 25.36 -17.11
N GLU A 156 -0.94 25.63 -16.17
CA GLU A 156 -0.52 24.68 -15.12
C GLU A 156 -1.71 24.13 -14.34
N THR A 157 -2.74 24.94 -14.09
CA THR A 157 -3.97 24.51 -13.39
C THR A 157 -4.74 23.44 -14.15
N ASN A 158 -4.83 23.57 -15.49
CA ASN A 158 -5.50 22.56 -16.33
C ASN A 158 -4.74 21.23 -16.28
N LEU A 159 -3.41 21.30 -16.24
CA LEU A 159 -2.54 20.14 -16.20
C LEU A 159 -2.66 19.41 -14.86
N ILE A 160 -2.64 20.14 -13.74
CA ILE A 160 -2.88 19.58 -12.40
C ILE A 160 -4.24 18.91 -12.32
N CYS A 161 -5.30 19.56 -12.82
CA CYS A 161 -6.66 19.01 -12.83
C CYS A 161 -6.77 17.75 -13.70
N LEU A 162 -6.14 17.72 -14.88
CA LEU A 162 -6.15 16.53 -15.73
C LEU A 162 -5.39 15.37 -15.13
N VAL A 163 -4.23 15.62 -14.53
CA VAL A 163 -3.44 14.59 -13.86
C VAL A 163 -4.22 14.05 -12.66
N SER A 164 -4.91 14.88 -11.86
CA SER A 164 -5.73 14.39 -10.74
C SER A 164 -6.92 13.55 -11.20
N ILE A 165 -7.59 13.94 -12.29
CA ILE A 165 -8.66 13.15 -12.91
C ILE A 165 -8.10 11.81 -13.41
N LEU A 166 -6.96 11.82 -14.12
CA LEU A 166 -6.35 10.60 -14.64
C LEU A 166 -5.94 9.65 -13.50
N SER A 167 -5.34 10.16 -12.42
CA SER A 167 -5.01 9.37 -11.23
C SER A 167 -6.26 8.72 -10.61
N THR A 168 -7.37 9.45 -10.54
CA THR A 168 -8.65 8.93 -10.03
C THR A 168 -9.21 7.82 -10.95
N VAL A 169 -9.11 7.98 -12.27
CA VAL A 169 -9.51 6.95 -13.25
C VAL A 169 -8.64 5.70 -13.11
N VAL A 170 -7.32 5.86 -12.95
CA VAL A 170 -6.40 4.74 -12.74
C VAL A 170 -6.75 3.98 -11.46
N MET A 171 -7.02 4.70 -10.37
CA MET A 171 -7.41 4.09 -9.10
C MET A 171 -8.73 3.32 -9.18
N THR A 172 -9.78 3.94 -9.73
CA THR A 172 -11.12 3.32 -9.84
C THR A 172 -11.14 2.12 -10.79
N THR A 173 -10.39 2.20 -11.89
CA THR A 173 -10.21 1.09 -12.84
C THR A 173 -9.39 -0.05 -12.21
N GLY A 174 -8.32 0.29 -11.49
CA GLY A 174 -7.53 -0.67 -10.72
C GLY A 174 -8.36 -1.40 -9.67
N ALA A 175 -9.15 -0.65 -8.89
CA ALA A 175 -10.07 -1.21 -7.90
C ALA A 175 -11.07 -2.19 -8.52
N ALA A 176 -11.66 -1.87 -9.68
CA ALA A 176 -12.56 -2.76 -10.38
C ALA A 176 -11.87 -4.07 -10.82
N ALA A 177 -10.62 -3.97 -11.31
CA ALA A 177 -9.84 -5.13 -11.68
C ALA A 177 -9.50 -6.00 -10.45
N PHE A 178 -8.95 -5.42 -9.39
CA PHE A 178 -8.56 -6.17 -8.19
C PHE A 178 -9.75 -6.75 -7.44
N SER A 179 -10.87 -6.03 -7.35
CA SER A 179 -12.12 -6.56 -6.78
C SER A 179 -12.56 -7.84 -7.51
N LYS A 180 -12.48 -7.86 -8.85
CA LYS A 180 -12.82 -9.04 -9.66
C LYS A 180 -11.81 -10.18 -9.52
N TYR A 181 -10.50 -9.89 -9.58
CA TYR A 181 -9.47 -10.92 -9.59
C TYR A 181 -9.20 -11.52 -8.20
N GLU A 182 -9.18 -10.70 -7.16
CA GLU A 182 -8.88 -11.11 -5.78
C GLU A 182 -10.12 -11.44 -4.94
N ARG A 183 -11.32 -11.21 -5.53
CA ARG A 183 -12.63 -11.35 -4.88
C ARG A 183 -12.72 -10.54 -3.59
N TRP A 184 -12.28 -9.28 -3.66
CA TRP A 184 -12.42 -8.31 -2.58
C TRP A 184 -13.63 -7.42 -2.83
N ASP A 185 -14.15 -6.81 -1.76
CA ASP A 185 -15.11 -5.72 -1.92
C ASP A 185 -14.48 -4.59 -2.74
N TYR A 186 -15.31 -3.83 -3.46
CA TYR A 186 -14.80 -2.72 -4.28
C TYR A 186 -14.10 -1.67 -3.43
N PHE A 187 -14.61 -1.40 -2.22
CA PHE A 187 -14.01 -0.43 -1.30
C PHE A 187 -12.61 -0.90 -0.86
N ASP A 188 -12.48 -2.15 -0.45
CA ASP A 188 -11.19 -2.75 -0.06
C ASP A 188 -10.18 -2.74 -1.21
N ALA A 189 -10.63 -3.04 -2.43
CA ALA A 189 -9.79 -2.99 -3.62
C ALA A 189 -9.35 -1.55 -3.95
N PHE A 190 -10.22 -0.56 -3.74
CA PHE A 190 -9.89 0.85 -3.90
C PHE A 190 -8.89 1.32 -2.84
N TYR A 191 -9.12 0.95 -1.58
CA TYR A 191 -8.20 1.18 -0.46
C TYR A 191 -6.82 0.58 -0.75
N TYR A 192 -6.77 -0.67 -1.22
CA TYR A 192 -5.54 -1.32 -1.67
C TYR A 192 -4.83 -0.50 -2.75
N CYS A 193 -5.53 -0.08 -3.82
CA CYS A 193 -4.94 0.75 -4.87
C CYS A 193 -4.39 2.08 -4.33
N PHE A 194 -5.11 2.74 -3.41
CA PHE A 194 -4.67 3.99 -2.80
C PHE A 194 -3.38 3.79 -2.00
N ILE A 195 -3.39 2.88 -1.02
CA ILE A 195 -2.24 2.57 -0.14
C ILE A 195 -1.01 2.10 -0.94
N THR A 196 -1.23 1.40 -2.05
CA THR A 196 -0.19 0.96 -2.98
C THR A 196 0.45 2.13 -3.72
N LEU A 197 -0.36 2.97 -4.38
CA LEU A 197 0.12 4.04 -5.25
C LEU A 197 0.71 5.22 -4.47
N THR A 198 0.28 5.43 -3.22
CA THR A 198 0.90 6.38 -2.29
C THR A 198 2.13 5.82 -1.57
N THR A 199 2.56 4.61 -1.94
CA THR A 199 3.73 3.91 -1.37
C THR A 199 3.68 3.75 0.15
N ILE A 200 2.49 3.64 0.74
CA ILE A 200 2.31 3.37 2.17
C ILE A 200 2.47 1.87 2.44
N GLY A 201 1.79 1.04 1.64
CA GLY A 201 1.97 -0.41 1.62
C GLY A 201 1.83 -1.13 2.97
N PHE A 202 0.70 -0.97 3.67
CA PHE A 202 0.47 -1.64 4.97
C PHE A 202 0.58 -3.18 4.91
N GLY A 203 0.17 -3.79 3.79
CA GLY A 203 0.27 -5.24 3.58
C GLY A 203 -0.88 -6.07 4.15
N ASP A 204 -1.90 -5.40 4.67
CA ASP A 204 -3.22 -5.95 5.01
C ASP A 204 -3.93 -6.53 3.78
N TYR A 205 -3.80 -5.86 2.63
CA TYR A 205 -4.20 -6.35 1.31
C TYR A 205 -2.98 -6.44 0.38
N VAL A 206 -2.77 -7.62 -0.21
CA VAL A 206 -1.68 -7.84 -1.18
C VAL A 206 -2.19 -8.72 -2.32
N ALA A 207 -2.14 -8.20 -3.55
CA ALA A 207 -2.55 -8.95 -4.73
C ALA A 207 -1.58 -10.10 -5.03
N LEU A 208 -2.02 -11.06 -5.85
CA LEU A 208 -1.25 -12.23 -6.29
C LEU A 208 -0.87 -13.21 -5.17
N GLN A 209 -1.44 -13.07 -3.97
CA GLN A 209 -1.22 -14.00 -2.85
C GLN A 209 -2.21 -15.17 -2.84
N LYS A 210 -3.41 -15.00 -3.41
CA LYS A 210 -4.43 -16.04 -3.43
C LYS A 210 -4.25 -16.97 -4.64
N ARG A 211 -3.45 -18.04 -4.52
CA ARG A 211 -3.63 -19.25 -5.35
C ARG A 211 -3.26 -20.57 -4.64
N LYS A 212 -4.21 -21.51 -4.74
CA LYS A 212 -4.19 -22.96 -4.44
C LYS A 212 -4.51 -23.44 -3.01
N CYS A 213 -5.66 -23.06 -2.46
CA CYS A 213 -6.34 -23.96 -1.51
C CYS A 213 -7.75 -24.35 -2.00
N SER A 214 -8.36 -23.55 -2.88
CA SER A 214 -9.69 -23.85 -3.45
C SER A 214 -9.67 -24.69 -4.73
N SER A 215 -8.51 -25.05 -5.27
CA SER A 215 -8.39 -25.88 -6.48
C SER A 215 -8.10 -27.36 -6.18
N GLU A 216 -8.18 -27.77 -4.91
CA GLU A 216 -8.18 -29.18 -4.48
C GLU A 216 -9.54 -29.63 -3.92
N GLN A 217 -10.58 -28.81 -4.09
CA GLN A 217 -11.97 -29.16 -3.77
C GLN A 217 -12.87 -29.01 -5.01
N THR A 218 -12.56 -29.78 -6.04
CA THR A 218 -13.51 -30.23 -7.09
C THR A 218 -12.95 -31.49 -7.73
#